data_AF-A0A9X6XB80-F1
#
_entry.id   AF-A0A9X6XB80-F1
#
_cell.length_a   1.000
_cell.length_b   1.000
_cell.length_c   1.000
_cell.angle_alpha   90.00
_cell.angle_beta   90.00
_cell.angle_gamma   90.00
#
_symmetry.space_group_name_H-M   'P 1'
#
loop_
_entity.id
_entity.type
_entity.pdbx_description
1 polymer ?
#
loop_
_entity_poly.entity_id
_entity_poly.type
_entity_poly.pdbx_seq_one_letter_code
_entity_poly.pdbx_strand_id
1 'polypeptide(L)'
;MKRDPFEYRKRLRERERERESNEEVEKVSNEEAEENQKEEKPQTHVHEFVASTKLAEEDDDRHNHRFAGVTSEVIPKGRHSHIHRIVVNTDFLDHHHEVIIETGPPIPVGNGKHVHFVKGMTTINDGHEHDLEFATLIDRPLV
;
A
#
# COMPACT_ATOMS: atom_id res chain seq x y z
N MET A 1 -7.84 46.74 51.26
CA MET A 1 -7.74 47.07 49.82
C MET A 1 -8.42 45.98 49.02
N LYS A 2 -9.55 46.27 48.36
CA LYS A 2 -10.26 45.29 47.51
C LYS A 2 -9.55 45.26 46.15
N ARG A 3 -9.10 44.09 45.69
CA ARG A 3 -8.44 43.94 44.38
C ARG A 3 -9.44 44.30 43.27
N ASP A 4 -9.00 45.11 42.31
CA ASP A 4 -9.82 45.52 41.16
C ASP A 4 -10.23 44.29 40.32
N PRO A 5 -11.53 44.00 40.19
CA PRO A 5 -12.03 42.89 39.38
C PRO A 5 -11.61 42.95 37.90
N PHE A 6 -11.37 44.14 37.34
CA PHE A 6 -10.93 44.31 35.96
C PHE A 6 -9.48 43.84 35.77
N GLU A 7 -8.60 44.23 36.69
CA GLU A 7 -7.20 43.78 36.72
C GLU A 7 -7.05 42.28 37.00
N TYR A 8 -7.99 41.69 37.73
CA TYR A 8 -8.03 40.24 37.93
C TYR A 8 -8.41 39.50 36.63
N ARG A 9 -9.45 39.96 35.93
CA ARG A 9 -9.89 39.38 34.65
C ARG A 9 -8.85 39.55 33.53
N LYS A 10 -8.10 40.65 33.52
CA LYS A 10 -7.00 40.87 32.56
C LYS A 10 -5.89 39.83 32.74
N ARG A 11 -5.45 39.61 33.99
CA ARG A 11 -4.42 38.62 34.31
C ARG A 11 -4.83 37.17 34.03
N LEU A 12 -6.11 36.82 34.19
CA LEU A 12 -6.59 35.50 33.80
C LEU A 12 -6.48 35.27 32.30
N ARG A 13 -6.89 36.26 31.48
CA ARG A 13 -6.79 36.18 30.02
C ARG A 13 -5.35 36.13 29.51
N GLU A 14 -4.44 36.85 30.15
CA GLU A 14 -3.01 36.77 29.82
C GLU A 14 -2.45 35.37 30.11
N ARG A 15 -2.80 34.76 31.25
CA ARG A 15 -2.40 33.38 31.58
C ARG A 15 -3.01 32.32 30.66
N GLU A 16 -4.25 32.51 30.22
CA GLU A 16 -4.89 31.62 29.24
C GLU A 16 -4.14 31.67 27.91
N ARG A 17 -3.81 32.88 27.42
CA ARG A 17 -3.02 33.04 26.19
C ARG A 17 -1.61 32.45 26.28
N GLU A 18 -0.94 32.62 27.42
CA GLU A 18 0.38 32.00 27.66
C GLU A 18 0.31 30.46 27.69
N ARG A 19 -0.79 29.90 28.22
CA ARG A 19 -1.01 28.45 28.18
C ARG A 19 -1.25 27.95 26.76
N GLU A 20 -2.14 28.62 26.03
CA GLU A 20 -2.43 28.28 24.62
C GLU A 20 -1.16 28.34 23.77
N SER A 21 -0.33 29.38 23.95
CA SER A 21 0.94 29.50 23.22
C SER A 21 1.94 28.41 23.58
N ASN A 22 2.01 28.00 24.85
CA ASN A 22 2.92 26.94 25.28
C ASN A 22 2.46 25.57 24.78
N GLU A 23 1.14 25.31 24.76
CA GLU A 23 0.55 24.09 24.18
C GLU A 23 0.80 24.00 22.67
N GLU A 24 0.71 25.11 21.93
CA GLU A 24 1.06 25.15 20.50
C GLU A 24 2.55 24.86 20.27
N VAL A 25 3.45 25.45 21.07
CA VAL A 25 4.90 25.22 20.96
C VAL A 25 5.26 23.76 21.28
N GLU A 26 4.68 23.18 22.33
CA GLU A 26 4.87 21.76 22.66
C GLU A 26 4.38 20.85 21.53
N LYS A 27 3.22 21.16 20.92
CA LYS A 27 2.68 20.39 19.81
C LYS A 27 3.58 20.43 18.58
N VAL A 28 4.06 21.61 18.18
CA VAL A 28 4.99 21.77 17.06
C VAL A 28 6.31 21.03 17.35
N SER A 29 6.84 21.12 18.57
CA SER A 29 8.08 20.42 18.94
C SER A 29 7.94 18.89 18.91
N ASN A 30 6.75 18.36 19.25
CA ASN A 30 6.46 16.94 19.19
C ASN A 30 6.31 16.47 17.72
N GLU A 31 5.67 17.26 16.87
CA GLU A 31 5.56 16.97 15.42
C GLU A 31 6.95 16.97 14.75
N GLU A 32 7.82 17.95 15.07
CA GLU A 32 9.21 18.00 14.59
C GLU A 32 10.08 16.85 15.13
N ALA A 33 9.83 16.39 16.36
CA ALA A 33 10.52 15.26 16.96
C ALA A 33 10.09 13.91 16.33
N GLU A 34 8.82 13.76 15.96
CA GLU A 34 8.32 12.59 15.22
C GLU A 34 8.83 12.56 13.78
N GLU A 35 9.00 13.72 13.14
CA GLU A 35 9.55 13.81 11.77
C GLU A 35 11.05 13.46 11.73
N ASN A 36 11.81 13.82 12.77
CA ASN A 36 13.25 13.54 12.87
C ASN A 36 13.63 12.09 13.24
N GLN A 37 12.66 11.20 13.49
CA GLN A 37 12.90 9.79 13.86
C GLN A 37 12.40 8.76 12.84
N LYS A 38 11.97 9.17 11.63
CA LYS A 38 11.71 8.21 10.55
C LYS A 38 13.03 7.72 9.95
N GLU A 39 13.64 6.71 10.58
CA GLU A 39 14.61 5.87 9.88
C GLU A 39 13.95 5.33 8.61
N GLU A 40 14.44 5.74 7.43
CA GLU A 40 13.95 5.21 6.16
C GLU A 40 14.19 3.70 6.13
N LYS A 41 13.10 2.92 6.06
CA LYS A 41 13.22 1.46 5.94
C LYS A 41 13.96 1.14 4.65
N PRO A 42 14.94 0.22 4.69
CA PRO A 42 15.67 -0.16 3.49
C PRO A 42 14.69 -0.77 2.48
N GLN A 43 14.84 -0.38 1.22
CA GLN A 43 14.04 -0.94 0.13
C GLN A 43 14.31 -2.44 -0.02
N THR A 44 13.29 -3.19 -0.41
CA THR A 44 13.37 -4.65 -0.61
C THR A 44 13.10 -5.01 -2.07
N HIS A 45 13.43 -6.24 -2.46
CA HIS A 45 13.23 -6.66 -3.85
C HIS A 45 11.74 -6.75 -4.21
N VAL A 46 11.48 -6.69 -5.52
CA VAL A 46 10.15 -6.77 -6.13
C VAL A 46 10.22 -7.72 -7.32
N HIS A 47 9.07 -8.17 -7.81
CA HIS A 47 9.00 -8.97 -9.01
C HIS A 47 8.16 -8.29 -10.09
N GLU A 48 8.63 -8.36 -11.34
CA GLU A 48 7.82 -8.04 -12.51
C GLU A 48 6.80 -9.15 -12.76
N PHE A 49 5.71 -8.82 -13.44
CA PHE A 49 4.75 -9.80 -13.93
C PHE A 49 4.04 -9.31 -15.20
N VAL A 50 3.61 -10.27 -16.01
CA VAL A 50 2.68 -10.08 -17.13
C VAL A 50 1.68 -11.22 -17.06
N ALA A 51 0.40 -10.91 -17.21
CA ALA A 51 -0.66 -11.89 -17.02
C ALA A 51 -1.89 -11.56 -17.87
N SER A 52 -2.80 -12.53 -17.92
CA SER A 52 -4.13 -12.40 -18.51
C SER A 52 -5.14 -13.06 -17.61
N THR A 53 -6.35 -12.54 -17.60
CA THR A 53 -7.48 -13.19 -16.95
C THR A 53 -7.94 -14.38 -17.80
N LYS A 54 -8.64 -15.32 -17.17
CA LYS A 54 -9.38 -16.38 -17.86
C LYS A 54 -10.62 -15.78 -18.53
N LEU A 55 -11.20 -16.53 -19.45
CA LEU A 55 -12.44 -16.12 -20.11
C LEU A 55 -13.59 -16.10 -19.08
N ALA A 56 -14.41 -15.07 -19.11
CA ALA A 56 -15.69 -14.98 -18.41
C ALA A 56 -16.81 -14.76 -19.44
N GLU A 57 -18.05 -14.87 -18.96
CA GLU A 57 -19.27 -14.77 -19.77
C GLU A 57 -19.32 -15.80 -20.92
N GLU A 58 -20.38 -15.75 -21.72
CA GLU A 58 -20.66 -16.71 -22.79
C GLU A 58 -21.10 -15.95 -24.06
N ASP A 59 -21.15 -16.67 -25.19
CA ASP A 59 -21.57 -16.14 -26.49
C ASP A 59 -20.78 -14.88 -26.93
N ASP A 60 -21.47 -13.83 -27.38
CA ASP A 60 -20.86 -12.61 -27.91
C ASP A 60 -20.19 -11.74 -26.82
N ASP A 61 -20.55 -11.95 -25.56
CA ASP A 61 -19.99 -11.23 -24.41
C ASP A 61 -18.74 -11.95 -23.85
N ARG A 62 -18.36 -13.12 -24.38
CA ARG A 62 -17.22 -13.89 -23.86
C ARG A 62 -15.88 -13.22 -24.14
N HIS A 63 -15.20 -12.75 -23.09
CA HIS A 63 -13.93 -12.05 -23.23
C HIS A 63 -12.96 -12.29 -22.07
N ASN A 64 -11.76 -11.71 -22.17
CA ASN A 64 -10.76 -11.64 -21.11
C ASN A 64 -9.97 -10.34 -21.19
N HIS A 65 -9.15 -10.09 -20.17
CA HIS A 65 -8.28 -8.93 -20.09
C HIS A 65 -6.82 -9.29 -19.85
N ARG A 66 -5.93 -8.34 -20.08
CA ARG A 66 -4.47 -8.46 -19.84
C ARG A 66 -3.98 -7.39 -18.88
N PHE A 67 -2.89 -7.66 -18.19
CA PHE A 67 -2.28 -6.72 -17.26
C PHE A 67 -0.81 -7.04 -17.04
N ALA A 68 -0.04 -6.04 -16.62
CA ALA A 68 1.38 -6.16 -16.33
C ALA A 68 1.79 -5.13 -15.27
N GLY A 69 2.87 -5.40 -14.54
CA GLY A 69 3.36 -4.48 -13.51
C GLY A 69 4.50 -5.05 -12.69
N VAL A 70 4.72 -4.42 -11.53
CA VAL A 70 5.66 -4.86 -10.50
C VAL A 70 4.94 -5.03 -9.18
N THR A 71 5.34 -6.01 -8.38
CA THR A 71 4.76 -6.24 -7.06
C THR A 71 5.13 -5.14 -6.07
N SER A 72 4.45 -5.09 -4.92
CA SER A 72 4.94 -4.35 -3.76
C SER A 72 6.29 -4.87 -3.28
N GLU A 73 6.89 -4.12 -2.37
CA GLU A 73 7.97 -4.59 -1.51
C GLU A 73 7.55 -5.81 -0.65
N VAL A 74 8.56 -6.48 -0.09
CA VAL A 74 8.44 -7.69 0.71
C VAL A 74 7.50 -7.51 1.90
N ILE A 75 6.53 -8.41 2.03
CA ILE A 75 5.72 -8.61 3.24
C ILE A 75 6.21 -9.89 3.93
N PRO A 76 6.90 -9.80 5.08
CA PRO A 76 7.46 -10.97 5.75
C PRO A 76 6.38 -11.96 6.21
N LYS A 77 6.61 -13.25 5.96
CA LYS A 77 5.79 -14.36 6.46
C LYS A 77 6.70 -15.37 7.17
N GLY A 78 7.06 -15.07 8.41
CA GLY A 78 7.98 -15.90 9.19
C GLY A 78 9.45 -15.73 8.79
N ARG A 79 10.31 -16.66 9.24
CA ARG A 79 11.78 -16.46 9.24
C ARG A 79 12.46 -16.60 7.86
N HIS A 80 11.86 -17.34 6.92
CA HIS A 80 12.47 -17.63 5.61
C HIS A 80 11.44 -17.60 4.47
N SER A 81 10.38 -16.80 4.62
CA SER A 81 9.34 -16.68 3.60
C SER A 81 8.78 -15.27 3.59
N HIS A 82 8.31 -14.87 2.43
CA HIS A 82 7.66 -13.60 2.19
C HIS A 82 6.63 -13.74 1.08
N ILE A 83 5.77 -12.74 0.99
CA ILE A 83 4.86 -12.56 -0.12
C ILE A 83 4.96 -11.11 -0.59
N HIS A 84 4.29 -10.82 -1.69
CA HIS A 84 4.08 -9.46 -2.15
C HIS A 84 2.59 -9.19 -2.37
N ARG A 85 2.22 -7.92 -2.41
CA ARG A 85 0.89 -7.47 -2.80
C ARG A 85 0.93 -6.90 -4.22
N ILE A 86 -0.13 -7.12 -4.97
CA ILE A 86 -0.35 -6.58 -6.31
C ILE A 86 -1.62 -5.74 -6.27
N VAL A 87 -1.55 -4.53 -6.83
CA VAL A 87 -2.68 -3.64 -7.08
C VAL A 87 -2.47 -3.06 -8.46
N VAL A 88 -3.28 -3.48 -9.44
CA VAL A 88 -3.13 -3.08 -10.84
C VAL A 88 -4.48 -3.12 -11.56
N ASN A 89 -4.63 -2.29 -12.60
CA ASN A 89 -5.78 -2.34 -13.50
C ASN A 89 -5.51 -3.27 -14.68
N THR A 90 -6.56 -3.89 -15.19
CA THR A 90 -6.53 -4.56 -16.48
C THR A 90 -6.50 -3.57 -17.65
N ASP A 91 -6.19 -4.07 -18.85
CA ASP A 91 -6.47 -3.35 -20.08
C ASP A 91 -7.99 -3.18 -20.31
N PHE A 92 -8.32 -2.34 -21.27
CA PHE A 92 -9.69 -1.93 -21.54
C PHE A 92 -10.27 -2.72 -22.72
N LEU A 93 -11.38 -3.41 -22.45
CA LEU A 93 -12.29 -3.98 -23.43
C LEU A 93 -13.70 -3.79 -22.86
N ASP A 94 -14.38 -2.73 -23.32
CA ASP A 94 -15.66 -2.20 -22.80
C ASP A 94 -15.64 -1.71 -21.33
N HIS A 95 -14.95 -2.41 -20.43
CA HIS A 95 -14.65 -2.02 -19.06
C HIS A 95 -13.22 -2.42 -18.65
N HIS A 96 -12.88 -2.15 -17.38
CA HIS A 96 -11.63 -2.58 -16.73
C HIS A 96 -11.98 -3.20 -15.37
N HIS A 97 -11.11 -4.07 -14.89
CA HIS A 97 -11.13 -4.53 -13.51
C HIS A 97 -9.86 -4.15 -12.76
N GLU A 98 -9.95 -4.16 -11.44
CA GLU A 98 -8.80 -4.12 -10.55
C GLU A 98 -8.40 -5.55 -10.15
N VAL A 99 -7.09 -5.77 -10.04
CA VAL A 99 -6.49 -6.98 -9.45
C VAL A 99 -5.84 -6.57 -8.14
N ILE A 100 -6.44 -6.96 -7.02
CA ILE A 100 -5.97 -6.67 -5.65
C ILE A 100 -5.69 -8.00 -4.95
N ILE A 101 -4.43 -8.44 -4.96
CA ILE A 101 -4.09 -9.81 -4.56
C ILE A 101 -2.74 -9.93 -3.86
N GLU A 102 -2.61 -10.95 -3.00
CA GLU A 102 -1.35 -11.37 -2.41
C GLU A 102 -0.76 -12.56 -3.17
N THR A 103 0.56 -12.57 -3.36
CA THR A 103 1.24 -13.71 -3.96
C THR A 103 1.31 -14.89 -3.00
N GLY A 104 1.55 -16.10 -3.54
CA GLY A 104 1.96 -17.26 -2.77
C GLY A 104 3.39 -17.13 -2.20
N PRO A 105 3.85 -18.11 -1.40
CA PRO A 105 5.22 -18.15 -0.90
C PRO A 105 6.26 -18.30 -2.03
N PRO A 106 7.55 -17.99 -1.79
CA PRO A 106 8.58 -18.08 -2.81
C PRO A 106 8.77 -19.53 -3.28
N ILE A 107 8.80 -19.72 -4.59
CA ILE A 107 9.05 -20.99 -5.25
C ILE A 107 10.47 -20.97 -5.83
N PRO A 108 11.41 -21.77 -5.30
CA PRO A 108 12.79 -21.77 -5.78
C PRO A 108 12.89 -22.21 -7.23
N VAL A 109 13.69 -21.50 -8.02
CA VAL A 109 14.01 -21.84 -9.42
C VAL A 109 15.51 -22.12 -9.65
N GLY A 110 16.27 -22.23 -8.56
CA GLY A 110 17.71 -22.53 -8.57
C GLY A 110 18.60 -21.29 -8.46
N ASN A 111 19.89 -21.49 -8.15
CA ASN A 111 20.90 -20.43 -8.03
C ASN A 111 20.50 -19.27 -7.08
N GLY A 112 19.76 -19.59 -6.02
CA GLY A 112 19.28 -18.59 -5.05
C GLY A 112 18.15 -17.69 -5.56
N LYS A 113 17.54 -18.00 -6.71
CA LYS A 113 16.41 -17.27 -7.29
C LYS A 113 15.08 -17.95 -6.98
N HIS A 114 14.01 -17.15 -6.95
CA HIS A 114 12.64 -17.63 -6.80
C HIS A 114 11.66 -16.80 -7.63
N VAL A 115 10.46 -17.35 -7.77
CA VAL A 115 9.26 -16.68 -8.30
C VAL A 115 8.13 -16.84 -7.29
N HIS A 116 7.02 -16.14 -7.49
CA HIS A 116 5.80 -16.36 -6.72
C HIS A 116 4.65 -16.75 -7.64
N PHE A 117 3.86 -17.74 -7.24
CA PHE A 117 2.60 -18.07 -7.93
C PHE A 117 1.46 -17.22 -7.39
N VAL A 118 0.51 -16.87 -8.26
CA VAL A 118 -0.64 -16.03 -7.96
C VAL A 118 -1.89 -16.71 -8.52
N LYS A 119 -2.93 -16.82 -7.69
CA LYS A 119 -4.25 -17.33 -8.09
C LYS A 119 -5.33 -16.57 -7.33
N GLY A 120 -6.34 -16.09 -8.05
CA GLY A 120 -7.47 -15.38 -7.48
C GLY A 120 -8.41 -14.89 -8.56
N MET A 121 -9.10 -13.78 -8.27
CA MET A 121 -10.10 -13.17 -9.16
C MET A 121 -9.89 -11.66 -9.22
N THR A 122 -10.44 -11.04 -10.25
CA THR A 122 -10.54 -9.57 -10.37
C THR A 122 -11.63 -9.02 -9.44
N THR A 123 -11.76 -7.69 -9.35
CA THR A 123 -12.99 -7.07 -8.83
C THR A 123 -14.19 -7.36 -9.72
N ILE A 124 -15.41 -7.21 -9.19
CA ILE A 124 -16.63 -7.26 -9.99
C ILE A 124 -16.85 -5.91 -10.67
N ASN A 125 -16.83 -5.91 -12.00
CA ASN A 125 -17.13 -4.76 -12.84
C ASN A 125 -18.09 -5.21 -13.94
N ASP A 126 -19.02 -4.35 -14.33
CA ASP A 126 -20.06 -4.68 -15.32
C ASP A 126 -20.85 -5.98 -15.04
N GLY A 127 -20.96 -6.35 -13.76
CA GLY A 127 -21.75 -7.51 -13.34
C GLY A 127 -21.01 -8.86 -13.34
N HIS A 128 -19.74 -8.93 -13.75
CA HIS A 128 -18.94 -10.16 -13.68
C HIS A 128 -17.51 -9.91 -13.17
N GLU A 129 -16.76 -11.00 -13.01
CA GLU A 129 -15.36 -11.02 -12.60
C GLU A 129 -14.63 -12.14 -13.36
N HIS A 130 -13.30 -12.09 -13.39
CA HIS A 130 -12.50 -13.13 -14.02
C HIS A 130 -11.57 -13.83 -13.04
N ASP A 131 -11.50 -15.16 -13.15
CA ASP A 131 -10.40 -15.94 -12.59
C ASP A 131 -9.05 -15.54 -13.20
N LEU A 132 -7.99 -15.65 -12.41
CA LEU A 132 -6.60 -15.46 -12.86
C LEU A 132 -5.65 -16.44 -12.18
N GLU A 133 -4.66 -16.90 -12.94
CA GLU A 133 -3.58 -17.78 -12.47
C GLU A 133 -2.30 -17.44 -13.24
N PHE A 134 -1.24 -17.00 -12.56
CA PHE A 134 0.04 -16.66 -13.18
C PHE A 134 1.20 -16.79 -12.20
N ALA A 135 2.42 -16.67 -12.70
CA ALA A 135 3.62 -16.57 -11.87
C ALA A 135 4.33 -15.23 -12.14
N THR A 136 4.97 -14.69 -11.11
CA THR A 136 5.86 -13.55 -11.29
C THR A 136 7.12 -13.95 -12.05
N LEU A 137 7.83 -12.97 -12.60
CA LEU A 137 9.16 -13.16 -13.16
C LEU A 137 10.21 -13.28 -12.05
N ILE A 138 11.40 -13.76 -12.40
CA ILE A 138 12.50 -13.95 -11.44
C ILE A 138 12.98 -12.64 -10.84
N ASP A 139 13.45 -12.70 -9.60
CA ASP A 139 14.06 -11.58 -8.90
C ASP A 139 15.36 -11.10 -9.60
N ARG A 140 15.49 -9.77 -9.64
CA ARG A 140 16.67 -8.92 -9.91
C ARG A 140 17.27 -8.90 -11.34
N PRO A 141 17.60 -7.70 -11.88
CA PRO A 141 18.47 -7.55 -13.04
C PRO A 141 19.92 -8.01 -12.73
N LEU A 142 20.54 -8.69 -13.69
CA LEU A 142 21.92 -9.17 -13.56
C LEU A 142 22.88 -8.00 -13.29
N VAL A 143 23.70 -8.13 -12.25
CA VAL A 143 24.92 -7.32 -12.06
C VAL A 143 26.13 -8.23 -11.97
#